data_AF-A0A0J8C959-F1
#
_entry.id   AF-A0A0J8C959-F1
#
_cell.length_a   1.000
_cell.length_b   1.000
_cell.length_c   1.000
_cell.angle_alpha   90.00
_cell.angle_beta   90.00
_cell.angle_gamma   90.00
#
_symmetry.space_group_name_H-M   'P 1'
#
loop_
_entity.id
_entity.type
_entity.pdbx_description
1 polymer ?
#
loop_
_entity_poly.entity_id
_entity_poly.type
_entity_poly.pdbx_seq_one_letter_code
_entity_poly.pdbx_strand_id
1 'polypeptide(L)'
;MTVVLTHRTLPDEMAYLLPTTAPDVWRAAVARAAQLLAPSWDEHPSNLNALSFILLTLSVEREQSPESIPLQAVAEELSAQGEEPQELSRRIKAAGTTAGVLGNGYGPDTLDTLWTDLSSWLEAPGEPMGDAPGHPPALWAAVGRLHEVISGLDAATIRQTPVPLPSPGALTISAGRYVQVVSTNAIRPIKCDTCASCEGGSLRVDGPAVTFVCTEGHTTADHRLEVWHVRNALAHAGVPIGAEVTVEGDLLVTSRAYGEQSDPRSLSRFTAALLA
;
A
#
# COMPACT_ATOMS: atom_id res chain seq x y z
N MET A 1 22.56 -12.72 -14.19
CA MET A 1 22.35 -11.53 -13.36
C MET A 1 21.46 -11.93 -12.21
N THR A 2 21.97 -11.90 -10.99
CA THR A 2 21.18 -12.16 -9.78
C THR A 2 20.31 -10.94 -9.56
N VAL A 3 19.01 -11.05 -9.86
CA VAL A 3 18.04 -9.99 -9.57
C VAL A 3 17.92 -9.95 -8.05
N VAL A 4 18.54 -8.94 -7.43
CA VAL A 4 18.34 -8.65 -6.02
C VAL A 4 16.89 -8.23 -5.88
N LEU A 5 16.11 -8.99 -5.12
CA LEU A 5 14.75 -8.64 -4.72
C LEU A 5 14.81 -7.22 -4.15
N THR A 6 14.05 -6.28 -4.72
CA THR A 6 13.93 -4.96 -4.12
C THR A 6 13.13 -5.11 -2.83
N HIS A 7 13.86 -5.15 -1.71
CA HIS A 7 13.29 -5.11 -0.37
C HIS A 7 12.35 -3.90 -0.28
N ARG A 8 11.16 -4.10 0.30
CA ARG A 8 10.23 -3.02 0.63
C ARG A 8 10.97 -2.03 1.52
N THR A 9 11.18 -0.81 1.04
CA THR A 9 11.77 0.21 1.87
C THR A 9 10.67 0.88 2.71
N LEU A 10 10.97 1.18 3.97
CA LEU A 10 10.05 1.90 4.84
C LEU A 10 9.58 3.23 4.22
N PRO A 11 10.45 4.04 3.59
CA PRO A 11 10.04 5.23 2.85
C PRO A 11 8.98 4.99 1.76
N ASP A 12 9.06 3.88 1.01
CA ASP A 12 8.10 3.57 -0.05
C ASP A 12 6.75 3.11 0.51
N GLU A 13 6.76 2.31 1.58
CA GLU A 13 5.53 1.89 2.27
C GLU A 13 4.85 3.08 2.95
N MET A 14 5.61 4.04 3.49
CA MET A 14 5.04 5.30 3.95
C MET A 14 4.40 6.09 2.80
N ALA A 15 5.06 6.19 1.65
CA ALA A 15 4.53 6.92 0.49
C ALA A 15 3.18 6.34 0.01
N TYR A 16 2.95 5.03 0.16
CA TYR A 16 1.65 4.41 -0.09
C TYR A 16 0.52 4.99 0.73
N LEU A 17 0.82 5.18 2.01
CA LEU A 17 -0.18 5.52 2.99
C LEU A 17 -0.44 7.02 2.94
N LEU A 18 0.34 7.79 2.19
CA LEU A 18 0.33 9.26 2.24
C LEU A 18 -0.08 9.86 0.89
N PRO A 19 -1.35 9.71 0.46
CA PRO A 19 -1.84 10.45 -0.69
C PRO A 19 -1.66 11.97 -0.47
N THR A 20 -1.59 12.75 -1.54
CA THR A 20 -1.41 14.21 -1.46
C THR A 20 -2.52 14.91 -0.66
N THR A 21 -3.70 14.31 -0.63
CA THR A 21 -4.88 14.79 0.12
C THR A 21 -4.95 14.27 1.56
N ALA A 22 -3.99 13.45 2.01
CA ALA A 22 -3.98 12.89 3.36
C ALA A 22 -4.08 13.97 4.46
N PRO A 23 -5.03 13.85 5.40
CA PRO A 23 -5.14 14.73 6.56
C PRO A 23 -3.87 14.71 7.42
N ASP A 24 -3.53 15.84 8.04
CA ASP A 24 -2.31 15.98 8.86
C ASP A 24 -2.24 14.96 10.01
N VAL A 25 -3.38 14.67 10.65
CA VAL A 25 -3.46 13.66 11.71
C VAL A 25 -3.10 12.26 11.21
N TRP A 26 -3.45 11.93 9.96
CA TRP A 26 -3.06 10.68 9.34
C TRP A 26 -1.58 10.67 8.96
N ARG A 27 -1.06 11.78 8.42
CA ARG A 27 0.39 11.93 8.14
C ARG A 27 1.22 11.70 9.41
N ALA A 28 0.80 12.30 10.53
CA ALA A 28 1.44 12.12 11.83
C ALA A 28 1.32 10.68 12.35
N ALA A 29 0.18 10.01 12.15
CA ALA A 29 0.00 8.61 12.54
C ALA A 29 0.93 7.67 11.75
N VAL A 30 1.05 7.85 10.43
CA VAL A 30 1.97 7.07 9.57
C VAL A 30 3.42 7.34 9.96
N ALA A 31 3.80 8.60 10.17
CA ALA A 31 5.15 8.98 10.59
C ALA A 31 5.52 8.35 11.94
N ARG A 32 4.59 8.37 12.91
CA ARG A 32 4.78 7.73 14.21
C ARG A 32 4.86 6.21 14.10
N ALA A 33 4.00 5.58 13.29
CA ALA A 33 4.05 4.15 13.03
C ALA A 33 5.41 3.74 12.43
N ALA A 34 5.90 4.51 11.45
CA ALA A 34 7.19 4.28 10.82
C ALA A 34 8.35 4.41 11.80
N GLN A 35 8.32 5.43 12.68
CA GLN A 35 9.33 5.59 13.73
C GLN A 35 9.37 4.38 14.68
N LEU A 36 8.21 3.83 15.04
CA LEU A 36 8.11 2.65 15.91
C LEU A 36 8.59 1.36 15.23
N LEU A 37 8.34 1.21 13.93
CA LEU A 37 8.70 0.00 13.18
C LEU A 37 10.11 0.03 12.58
N ALA A 38 10.74 1.21 12.47
CA ALA A 38 12.06 1.37 11.89
C ALA A 38 13.14 0.42 12.47
N PRO A 39 13.21 0.15 13.79
CA PRO A 39 14.22 -0.77 14.34
C PRO A 39 14.09 -2.23 13.90
N SER A 40 12.88 -2.66 13.53
CA SER A 40 12.57 -4.06 13.16
C SER A 40 12.01 -4.17 11.73
N TRP A 41 12.22 -3.15 10.90
CA TRP A 41 11.55 -3.03 9.61
C TRP A 41 11.83 -4.21 8.68
N ASP A 42 13.10 -4.63 8.62
CA ASP A 42 13.53 -5.72 7.74
C ASP A 42 12.91 -7.07 8.14
N GLU A 43 12.54 -7.24 9.40
CA GLU A 43 11.92 -8.46 9.93
C GLU A 43 10.39 -8.44 9.76
N HIS A 44 9.77 -7.25 9.80
CA HIS A 44 8.31 -7.09 9.86
C HIS A 44 7.74 -5.94 9.00
N PRO A 45 7.94 -5.96 7.67
CA PRO A 45 7.57 -4.84 6.80
C PRO A 45 6.05 -4.64 6.62
N SER A 46 5.21 -5.64 6.93
CA SER A 46 3.77 -5.64 6.60
C SER A 46 2.85 -5.03 7.67
N ASN A 47 3.39 -4.43 8.72
CA ASN A 47 2.57 -3.97 9.86
C ASN A 47 2.34 -2.44 9.91
N LEU A 48 2.91 -1.67 8.98
CA LEU A 48 2.82 -0.21 8.97
C LEU A 48 1.38 0.30 8.84
N ASN A 49 0.60 -0.27 7.92
CA ASN A 49 -0.79 0.11 7.68
C ASN A 49 -1.66 -0.08 8.96
N ALA A 50 -1.58 -1.28 9.55
CA ALA A 50 -2.32 -1.61 10.77
C ALA A 50 -1.95 -0.70 11.95
N LEU A 51 -0.66 -0.49 12.20
CA LEU A 51 -0.21 0.39 13.28
C LEU A 51 -0.62 1.85 13.05
N SER A 52 -0.60 2.33 11.81
CA SER A 52 -1.05 3.69 11.46
C SER A 52 -2.52 3.90 11.80
N PHE A 53 -3.39 2.93 11.47
CA PHE A 53 -4.80 2.97 11.85
C PHE A 53 -5.03 2.89 13.37
N ILE A 54 -4.26 2.06 14.08
CA ILE A 54 -4.34 1.96 15.55
C ILE A 54 -3.92 3.29 16.20
N LEU A 55 -2.83 3.89 15.76
CA LEU A 55 -2.37 5.19 16.27
C LEU A 55 -3.34 6.32 15.96
N LEU A 56 -3.95 6.33 14.78
CA LEU A 56 -5.02 7.27 14.45
C LEU A 56 -6.20 7.11 15.43
N THR A 57 -6.59 5.87 15.71
CA THR A 57 -7.70 5.55 16.63
C THR A 57 -7.42 6.08 18.02
N LEU A 58 -6.26 5.76 18.58
CA LEU A 58 -5.83 6.24 19.89
C LEU A 58 -5.70 7.77 19.93
N SER A 59 -5.26 8.39 18.83
CA SER A 59 -5.15 9.85 18.70
C SER A 59 -6.52 10.52 18.79
N VAL A 60 -7.50 10.02 18.04
CA VAL A 60 -8.87 10.55 18.02
C VAL A 60 -9.55 10.35 19.38
N GLU A 61 -9.45 9.16 19.97
CA GLU A 61 -10.12 8.84 21.25
C GLU A 61 -9.53 9.58 22.45
N ARG A 62 -8.23 9.87 22.42
CA ARG A 62 -7.54 10.58 23.50
C ARG A 62 -7.42 12.09 23.24
N GLU A 63 -7.89 12.56 22.09
CA GLU A 63 -7.75 13.94 21.63
C GLU A 63 -6.28 14.43 21.69
N GLN A 64 -5.35 13.56 21.28
CA GLN A 64 -3.91 13.79 21.33
C GLN A 64 -3.27 13.61 19.96
N SER A 65 -2.21 14.35 19.67
CA SER A 65 -1.40 14.10 18.47
C SER A 65 -0.83 12.67 18.49
N PRO A 66 -0.76 11.95 17.36
CA PRO A 66 -0.18 10.61 17.30
C PRO A 66 1.23 10.51 17.90
N GLU A 67 2.05 11.55 17.72
CA GLU A 67 3.41 11.63 18.27
C GLU A 67 3.46 11.67 19.80
N SER A 68 2.39 12.18 20.42
CA SER A 68 2.27 12.31 21.88
C SER A 68 1.74 11.05 22.55
N ILE A 69 1.29 10.05 21.77
CA ILE A 69 0.78 8.79 22.31
C ILE A 69 1.94 8.03 22.98
N PRO A 70 1.85 7.74 24.29
CA PRO A 70 2.89 6.99 24.99
C PRO A 70 3.02 5.58 24.41
N LEU A 71 4.26 5.08 24.29
CA LEU A 71 4.52 3.71 23.84
C LEU A 71 3.73 2.67 24.65
N GLN A 72 3.64 2.87 25.96
CA GLN A 72 2.86 2.03 26.87
C GLN A 72 1.38 1.95 26.48
N ALA A 73 0.77 3.07 26.06
CA ALA A 73 -0.64 3.08 25.65
C ALA A 73 -0.86 2.27 24.38
N VAL A 74 0.11 2.27 23.46
CA VAL A 74 0.07 1.45 22.23
C VAL A 74 0.20 -0.04 22.60
N ALA A 75 1.14 -0.38 23.48
CA ALA A 75 1.34 -1.76 23.94
C ALA A 75 0.10 -2.30 24.67
N GLU A 76 -0.51 -1.50 25.55
CA GLU A 76 -1.75 -1.85 26.27
C GLU A 76 -2.90 -2.10 25.30
N GLU A 77 -3.09 -1.22 24.30
CA GLU A 77 -4.13 -1.40 23.28
C GLU A 77 -3.91 -2.70 22.51
N LEU A 78 -2.68 -3.00 22.09
CA LEU A 78 -2.36 -4.22 21.36
C LEU A 78 -2.56 -5.48 22.23
N SER A 79 -2.19 -5.43 23.51
CA SER A 79 -2.34 -6.52 24.47
C SER A 79 -3.83 -6.83 24.77
N ALA A 80 -4.67 -5.79 24.82
CA ALA A 80 -6.08 -5.90 25.15
C ALA A 80 -6.94 -6.59 24.08
N GLN A 81 -6.43 -6.73 22.85
CA GLN A 81 -7.22 -7.22 21.71
C GLN A 81 -7.52 -8.73 21.73
N GLY A 82 -6.85 -9.51 22.57
CA GLY A 82 -7.07 -10.95 22.64
C GLY A 82 -7.00 -11.64 21.27
N GLU A 83 -7.87 -12.62 21.03
CA GLU A 83 -7.93 -13.37 19.76
C GLU A 83 -8.83 -12.72 18.69
N GLU A 84 -9.69 -11.74 19.05
CA GLU A 84 -10.69 -11.15 18.14
C GLU A 84 -10.85 -9.61 18.27
N PRO A 85 -10.10 -8.79 17.50
CA PRO A 85 -10.18 -7.33 17.53
C PRO A 85 -11.41 -6.76 16.78
N GLN A 86 -12.60 -7.33 16.97
CA GLN A 86 -13.83 -6.82 16.34
C GLN A 86 -14.15 -5.39 16.83
N GLU A 87 -13.99 -5.16 18.13
CA GLU A 87 -14.22 -3.86 18.75
C GLU A 87 -13.18 -2.82 18.28
N LEU A 88 -11.90 -3.20 18.18
CA LEU A 88 -10.88 -2.35 17.59
C LEU A 88 -11.17 -2.05 16.12
N SER A 89 -11.67 -3.01 15.34
CA SER A 89 -12.04 -2.77 13.94
C SER A 89 -13.13 -1.70 13.82
N ARG A 90 -14.13 -1.75 14.70
CA ARG A 90 -15.21 -0.75 14.78
C ARG A 90 -14.67 0.62 15.17
N ARG A 91 -13.78 0.68 16.17
CA ARG A 91 -13.13 1.91 16.64
C ARG A 91 -12.25 2.54 15.57
N ILE A 92 -11.46 1.74 14.84
CA ILE A 92 -10.67 2.20 13.68
C ILE A 92 -11.57 2.81 12.63
N LYS A 93 -12.65 2.13 12.22
CA LYS A 93 -13.57 2.67 11.22
C LYS A 93 -14.18 4.01 11.66
N ALA A 94 -14.59 4.11 12.93
CA ALA A 94 -15.17 5.33 13.49
C ALA A 94 -14.14 6.49 13.54
N ALA A 95 -12.93 6.22 14.02
CA ALA A 95 -11.85 7.20 14.08
C ALA A 95 -11.40 7.65 12.68
N GLY A 96 -11.24 6.69 11.75
CA GLY A 96 -10.91 6.96 10.35
C GLY A 96 -11.95 7.83 9.66
N THR A 97 -13.24 7.58 9.91
CA THR A 97 -14.32 8.44 9.39
C THR A 97 -14.28 9.84 10.02
N THR A 98 -14.10 9.91 11.33
CA THR A 98 -14.04 11.19 12.08
C THR A 98 -12.87 12.06 11.63
N ALA A 99 -11.72 11.44 11.35
CA ALA A 99 -10.52 12.11 10.89
C ALA A 99 -10.52 12.44 9.38
N GLY A 100 -11.57 12.10 8.63
CA GLY A 100 -11.64 12.29 7.18
C GLY A 100 -10.67 11.40 6.39
N VAL A 101 -10.21 10.31 6.98
CA VAL A 101 -9.28 9.33 6.40
C VAL A 101 -10.06 8.25 5.63
N LEU A 102 -11.23 7.86 6.14
CA LEU A 102 -12.13 6.86 5.56
C LEU A 102 -13.49 7.49 5.24
N GLY A 103 -14.26 6.82 4.37
CA GLY A 103 -15.64 7.21 4.07
C GLY A 103 -15.81 8.11 2.84
N ASN A 104 -14.77 8.24 2.01
CA ASN A 104 -14.86 8.92 0.71
C ASN A 104 -15.35 7.98 -0.41
N GLY A 105 -15.63 6.72 -0.09
CA GLY A 105 -16.15 5.71 -1.01
C GLY A 105 -15.06 4.93 -1.73
N TYR A 106 -15.45 4.17 -2.76
CA TYR A 106 -14.48 3.54 -3.67
C TYR A 106 -14.06 4.57 -4.72
N GLY A 107 -12.81 4.99 -4.69
CA GLY A 107 -12.28 5.92 -5.68
C GLY A 107 -10.75 6.02 -5.64
N PRO A 108 -10.15 6.60 -6.70
CA PRO A 108 -8.77 7.04 -6.62
C PRO A 108 -8.65 8.02 -5.44
N ASP A 109 -7.56 7.93 -4.71
CA ASP A 109 -7.17 8.76 -3.56
C ASP A 109 -7.83 8.39 -2.22
N THR A 110 -8.56 7.27 -2.16
CA THR A 110 -9.19 6.79 -0.92
C THR A 110 -8.35 5.74 -0.20
N LEU A 111 -8.28 5.82 1.14
CA LEU A 111 -7.67 4.79 1.99
C LEU A 111 -8.68 3.66 2.32
N ASP A 112 -9.90 3.76 1.77
CA ASP A 112 -10.99 2.80 1.97
C ASP A 112 -10.63 1.39 1.46
N THR A 113 -9.88 1.28 0.36
CA THR A 113 -9.36 -0.01 -0.14
C THR A 113 -8.40 -0.63 0.87
N LEU A 114 -7.47 0.16 1.42
CA LEU A 114 -6.51 -0.32 2.42
C LEU A 114 -7.18 -0.79 3.70
N TRP A 115 -8.22 -0.07 4.13
CA TRP A 115 -9.02 -0.49 5.25
C TRP A 115 -9.80 -1.77 4.95
N THR A 116 -10.35 -1.90 3.74
CA THR A 116 -11.06 -3.11 3.31
C THR A 116 -10.15 -4.33 3.32
N ASP A 117 -8.94 -4.21 2.78
CA ASP A 117 -7.95 -5.31 2.77
C ASP A 117 -7.54 -5.70 4.20
N LEU A 118 -7.47 -4.73 5.10
CA LEU A 118 -7.08 -4.96 6.50
C LEU A 118 -8.22 -5.59 7.33
N SER A 119 -9.47 -5.22 7.07
CA SER A 119 -10.63 -5.54 7.90
C SER A 119 -11.54 -6.63 7.35
N SER A 120 -11.43 -6.97 6.07
CA SER A 120 -12.27 -8.00 5.45
C SER A 120 -11.86 -9.41 5.89
N TRP A 121 -12.87 -10.26 6.12
CA TRP A 121 -12.68 -11.71 6.16
C TRP A 121 -12.42 -12.17 4.73
N LEU A 122 -11.22 -12.68 4.48
CA LEU A 122 -10.86 -13.18 3.15
C LEU A 122 -11.48 -14.56 2.98
N GLU A 123 -12.36 -14.70 1.99
CA GLU A 123 -12.78 -16.01 1.50
C GLU A 123 -11.56 -16.78 0.96
N ALA A 124 -11.46 -18.07 1.27
CA ALA A 124 -10.34 -18.89 0.80
C ALA A 124 -10.28 -18.87 -0.73
N PRO A 125 -9.16 -18.43 -1.35
CA PRO A 125 -9.10 -18.24 -2.79
C PRO A 125 -9.25 -19.57 -3.53
N GLY A 126 -10.31 -19.69 -4.33
CA GLY A 126 -10.49 -20.77 -5.30
C GLY A 126 -11.47 -21.87 -4.92
N GLU A 127 -12.15 -21.80 -3.78
CA GLU A 127 -13.20 -22.77 -3.44
C GLU A 127 -14.60 -22.26 -3.85
N PRO A 128 -15.32 -22.96 -4.72
CA PRO A 128 -16.68 -22.59 -5.10
C PRO A 128 -17.57 -22.79 -3.88
N MET A 129 -17.95 -21.71 -3.17
CA MET A 129 -18.90 -21.79 -2.04
C MET A 129 -18.53 -22.95 -1.07
N GLY A 130 -17.23 -23.18 -0.86
CA GLY A 130 -16.73 -24.29 -0.04
C GLY A 130 -16.87 -23.94 1.42
N ASP A 131 -17.28 -24.90 2.24
CA ASP A 131 -17.42 -24.81 3.70
C ASP A 131 -16.09 -24.53 4.45
N ALA A 132 -15.03 -24.10 3.74
CA ALA A 132 -13.78 -23.69 4.34
C ALA A 132 -14.03 -22.41 5.17
N PRO A 133 -13.74 -22.42 6.48
CA PRO A 133 -13.85 -21.21 7.28
C PRO A 133 -12.93 -20.16 6.65
N GLY A 134 -13.49 -19.00 6.34
CA GLY A 134 -12.72 -17.87 5.83
C GLY A 134 -11.52 -17.57 6.73
N HIS A 135 -10.52 -16.87 6.21
CA HIS A 135 -9.39 -16.46 7.04
C HIS A 135 -9.75 -15.20 7.82
N PRO A 136 -9.35 -15.12 9.12
CA PRO A 136 -9.58 -13.92 9.90
C PRO A 136 -8.90 -12.70 9.24
N PRO A 137 -9.42 -11.48 9.46
CA PRO A 137 -8.89 -10.26 8.87
C PRO A 137 -7.39 -10.10 9.09
N ALA A 138 -6.71 -9.49 8.12
CA ALA A 138 -5.26 -9.24 8.21
C ALA A 138 -4.87 -8.42 9.45
N LEU A 139 -5.79 -7.57 9.94
CA LEU A 139 -5.64 -6.85 11.20
C LEU A 139 -5.35 -7.78 12.39
N TRP A 140 -5.98 -8.95 12.45
CA TRP A 140 -5.87 -9.86 13.59
C TRP A 140 -4.45 -10.39 13.71
N ALA A 141 -3.90 -10.87 12.60
CA ALA A 141 -2.52 -11.33 12.54
C ALA A 141 -1.52 -10.18 12.76
N ALA A 142 -1.85 -8.97 12.28
CA ALA A 142 -1.01 -7.79 12.48
C ALA A 142 -0.93 -7.36 13.95
N VAL A 143 -2.04 -7.40 14.70
CA VAL A 143 -2.06 -7.02 16.13
C VAL A 143 -1.11 -7.90 16.95
N GLY A 144 -1.14 -9.22 16.75
CA GLY A 144 -0.23 -10.14 17.45
C GLY A 144 1.24 -9.82 17.19
N ARG A 145 1.62 -9.67 15.90
CA ARG A 145 2.99 -9.30 15.51
C ARG A 145 3.39 -7.93 16.04
N LEU A 146 2.49 -6.96 15.99
CA LEU A 146 2.71 -5.62 16.51
C LEU A 146 2.92 -5.64 18.02
N HIS A 147 2.14 -6.44 18.77
CA HIS A 147 2.32 -6.56 20.21
C HIS A 147 3.74 -7.07 20.55
N GLU A 148 4.23 -8.10 19.84
CA GLU A 148 5.59 -8.62 20.03
C GLU A 148 6.66 -7.56 19.77
N VAL A 149 6.55 -6.84 18.64
CA VAL A 149 7.50 -5.79 18.26
C VAL A 149 7.47 -4.63 19.25
N ILE A 150 6.29 -4.08 19.53
CA ILE A 150 6.12 -2.86 20.34
C ILE A 150 6.49 -3.10 21.81
N SER A 151 6.20 -4.29 22.35
CA SER A 151 6.53 -4.63 23.74
C SER A 151 8.04 -4.72 24.00
N GLY A 152 8.83 -4.98 22.95
CA GLY A 152 10.30 -5.01 23.03
C GLY A 152 10.98 -3.64 22.93
N LEU A 153 10.23 -2.57 22.64
CA LEU A 153 10.79 -1.24 22.42
C LEU A 153 11.03 -0.50 23.74
N ASP A 154 12.15 0.24 23.78
CA ASP A 154 12.44 1.18 24.87
C ASP A 154 11.96 2.61 24.51
N ALA A 155 11.18 3.22 25.41
CA ALA A 155 10.58 4.52 25.19
C ALA A 155 11.61 5.68 25.16
N ALA A 156 12.77 5.54 25.82
CA ALA A 156 13.82 6.54 25.75
C ALA A 156 14.54 6.49 24.39
N THR A 157 14.84 5.28 23.92
CA THR A 157 15.46 5.01 22.62
C THR A 157 14.57 5.50 21.48
N ILE A 158 13.28 5.13 21.48
CA ILE A 158 12.35 5.54 20.43
C ILE A 158 12.18 7.07 20.34
N ARG A 159 12.24 7.78 21.47
CA ARG A 159 12.19 9.26 21.46
C ARG A 159 13.39 9.89 20.76
N GLN A 160 14.52 9.19 20.69
CA GLN A 160 15.73 9.63 20.01
C GLN A 160 15.83 9.10 18.58
N THR A 161 15.05 8.08 18.23
CA THR A 161 14.99 7.53 16.87
C THR A 161 14.45 8.59 15.90
N PRO A 162 15.18 8.91 14.82
CA PRO A 162 14.69 9.80 13.78
C PRO A 162 13.40 9.29 13.16
N VAL A 163 12.48 10.19 12.84
CA VAL A 163 11.29 9.86 12.06
C VAL A 163 11.71 9.64 10.60
N PRO A 164 11.45 8.46 10.00
CA PRO A 164 11.76 8.20 8.61
C PRO A 164 11.04 9.18 7.68
N LEU A 165 11.70 9.60 6.61
CA LEU A 165 11.09 10.45 5.58
C LEU A 165 10.48 9.56 4.49
N PRO A 166 9.22 9.82 4.07
CA PRO A 166 8.60 9.07 2.99
C PRO A 166 9.30 9.35 1.66
N SER A 167 9.27 8.38 0.75
CA SER A 167 9.54 8.60 -0.67
C SER A 167 8.51 9.59 -1.25
N PRO A 168 8.74 10.16 -2.46
CA PRO A 168 7.72 10.97 -3.13
C PRO A 168 6.37 10.23 -3.20
N GLY A 169 5.34 10.85 -2.60
CA GLY A 169 3.99 10.29 -2.51
C GLY A 169 3.28 10.26 -3.86
N ALA A 170 3.32 11.39 -4.57
CA ALA A 170 2.82 11.50 -5.94
C ALA A 170 3.93 11.18 -6.95
N LEU A 171 3.59 10.35 -7.93
CA LEU A 171 4.52 9.89 -8.95
C LEU A 171 3.81 9.83 -10.31
N THR A 172 4.40 10.47 -11.31
CA THR A 172 3.92 10.46 -12.69
C THR A 172 4.89 9.67 -13.57
N ILE A 173 4.39 8.61 -14.20
CA ILE A 173 5.17 7.73 -15.07
C ILE A 173 4.66 7.88 -16.50
N SER A 174 5.45 8.47 -17.38
CA SER A 174 5.14 8.55 -18.81
C SER A 174 5.64 7.31 -19.53
N ALA A 175 4.77 6.61 -20.25
CA ALA A 175 5.14 5.49 -21.11
C ALA A 175 5.30 5.97 -22.54
N GLY A 176 6.43 5.66 -23.17
CA GLY A 176 6.71 6.08 -24.55
C GLY A 176 5.79 5.43 -25.58
N ARG A 177 5.18 4.27 -25.28
CA ARG A 177 4.37 3.54 -26.26
C ARG A 177 3.09 2.91 -25.70
N TYR A 178 3.15 2.02 -24.71
CA TYR A 178 1.95 1.43 -24.10
C TYR A 178 2.14 1.21 -22.61
N VAL A 179 1.07 1.39 -21.82
CA VAL A 179 0.98 0.81 -20.48
C VAL A 179 0.24 -0.51 -20.59
N GLN A 180 0.86 -1.61 -20.16
CA GLN A 180 0.32 -2.96 -20.32
C GLN A 180 0.32 -3.71 -18.98
N VAL A 181 -0.78 -4.42 -18.73
CA VAL A 181 -0.89 -5.33 -17.59
C VAL A 181 -0.56 -6.75 -18.04
N VAL A 182 0.44 -7.33 -17.39
CA VAL A 182 0.90 -8.70 -17.59
C VAL A 182 0.11 -9.64 -16.68
N SER A 183 -0.54 -10.62 -17.31
CA SER A 183 -1.24 -11.73 -16.65
C SER A 183 -0.73 -13.06 -17.18
N THR A 184 -1.15 -14.17 -16.57
CA THR A 184 -0.69 -15.54 -16.91
C THR A 184 -0.81 -15.87 -18.37
N ASN A 185 -1.91 -15.44 -18.98
CA ASN A 185 -2.29 -15.86 -20.32
C ASN A 185 -2.31 -14.72 -21.33
N ALA A 186 -2.11 -13.48 -20.90
CA ALA A 186 -2.23 -12.31 -21.76
C ALA A 186 -1.41 -11.12 -21.27
N ILE A 187 -0.90 -10.36 -22.23
CA ILE A 187 -0.46 -8.98 -22.03
C ILE A 187 -1.57 -8.10 -22.61
N ARG A 188 -2.15 -7.22 -21.77
CA ARG A 188 -3.27 -6.37 -22.20
C ARG A 188 -2.93 -4.90 -22.01
N PRO A 189 -2.99 -4.08 -23.07
CA PRO A 189 -2.84 -2.65 -22.90
C PRO A 189 -4.01 -2.09 -22.10
N ILE A 190 -3.74 -1.03 -21.35
CA ILE A 190 -4.76 -0.21 -20.73
C ILE A 190 -5.42 0.63 -21.81
N LYS A 191 -6.74 0.72 -21.78
CA LYS A 191 -7.52 1.51 -22.72
C LYS A 191 -8.15 2.66 -21.97
N CYS A 192 -8.12 3.84 -22.56
CA CYS A 192 -8.88 4.97 -22.06
C CYS A 192 -10.38 4.68 -22.18
N ASP A 193 -11.13 4.81 -21.09
CA ASP A 193 -12.58 4.56 -21.08
C ASP A 193 -13.36 5.59 -21.94
N THR A 194 -12.79 6.77 -22.18
CA THR A 194 -13.44 7.85 -22.92
C THR A 194 -13.17 7.79 -24.43
N CYS A 195 -11.90 7.68 -24.84
CA CYS A 195 -11.53 7.74 -26.25
C CYS A 195 -11.06 6.39 -26.83
N ALA A 196 -11.04 5.32 -26.02
CA ALA A 196 -10.55 3.99 -26.38
C ALA A 196 -9.08 3.93 -26.82
N SER A 197 -8.33 5.04 -26.74
CA SER A 197 -6.89 5.05 -27.01
C SER A 197 -6.15 4.17 -26.03
N CYS A 198 -5.19 3.40 -26.54
CA CYS A 198 -4.24 2.63 -25.75
C CYS A 198 -2.80 3.12 -25.92
N GLU A 199 -2.52 3.97 -26.90
CA GLU A 199 -1.16 4.40 -27.23
C GLU A 199 -0.72 5.58 -26.36
N GLY A 200 0.51 5.48 -25.86
CA GLY A 200 1.13 6.42 -24.93
C GLY A 200 0.39 6.52 -23.60
N GLY A 201 0.52 7.70 -23.00
CA GLY A 201 -0.13 8.06 -21.74
C GLY A 201 0.82 7.98 -20.54
N SER A 202 0.25 8.29 -19.37
CA SER A 202 0.97 8.29 -18.11
C SER A 202 0.19 7.59 -17.01
N LEU A 203 0.89 6.97 -16.08
CA LEU A 203 0.33 6.54 -14.81
C LEU A 203 0.57 7.63 -13.78
N ARG A 204 -0.49 8.06 -13.11
CA ARG A 204 -0.42 8.88 -11.90
C ARG A 204 -0.68 7.99 -10.70
N VAL A 205 0.33 7.93 -9.84
CA VAL A 205 0.29 7.25 -8.56
C VAL A 205 0.16 8.31 -7.49
N ASP A 206 -0.82 8.18 -6.61
CA ASP A 206 -0.94 9.00 -5.40
C ASP A 206 -1.47 8.16 -4.22
N GLY A 207 -0.64 7.97 -3.20
CA GLY A 207 -0.94 7.05 -2.11
C GLY A 207 -1.25 5.64 -2.63
N PRO A 208 -2.43 5.05 -2.32
CA PRO A 208 -2.85 3.74 -2.83
C PRO A 208 -3.50 3.78 -4.21
N ALA A 209 -3.64 4.95 -4.82
CA ALA A 209 -4.35 5.12 -6.07
C ALA A 209 -3.40 5.05 -7.28
N VAL A 210 -3.87 4.39 -8.34
CA VAL A 210 -3.26 4.47 -9.67
C VAL A 210 -4.32 4.87 -10.67
N THR A 211 -4.04 5.92 -11.45
CA THR A 211 -4.88 6.33 -12.58
C THR A 211 -4.05 6.38 -13.85
N PHE A 212 -4.62 5.87 -14.93
CA PHE A 212 -4.07 6.05 -16.27
C PHE A 212 -4.59 7.35 -16.87
N VAL A 213 -3.71 8.15 -17.47
CA VAL A 213 -4.04 9.38 -18.17
C VAL A 213 -3.58 9.24 -19.62
N CYS A 214 -4.52 9.21 -20.56
CA CYS A 214 -4.17 9.10 -21.98
C CYS A 214 -3.53 10.39 -22.50
N THR A 215 -2.99 10.36 -23.73
CA THR A 215 -2.38 11.53 -24.39
C THR A 215 -3.33 12.74 -24.52
N GLU A 216 -4.64 12.47 -24.65
CA GLU A 216 -5.69 13.49 -24.70
C GLU A 216 -6.08 14.05 -23.31
N GLY A 217 -5.47 13.57 -22.22
CA GLY A 217 -5.71 14.03 -20.85
C GLY A 217 -6.90 13.38 -20.12
N HIS A 218 -7.63 12.45 -20.74
CA HIS A 218 -8.67 11.69 -20.06
C HIS A 218 -8.08 10.72 -19.03
N THR A 219 -8.76 10.58 -17.89
CA THR A 219 -8.38 9.69 -16.79
C THR A 219 -9.15 8.36 -16.85
N THR A 220 -8.51 7.28 -16.43
CA THR A 220 -9.10 5.93 -16.36
C THR A 220 -8.58 5.23 -15.12
N ALA A 221 -9.48 4.71 -14.30
CA ALA A 221 -9.16 3.88 -13.14
C ALA A 221 -9.27 2.40 -13.54
N ASP A 222 -8.15 1.71 -13.70
CA ASP A 222 -8.13 0.29 -14.09
C ASP A 222 -7.95 -0.58 -12.83
N HIS A 223 -8.95 -1.39 -12.50
CA HIS A 223 -8.96 -2.28 -11.33
C HIS A 223 -7.83 -3.33 -11.30
N ARG A 224 -7.10 -3.50 -12.41
CA ARG A 224 -5.97 -4.43 -12.50
C ARG A 224 -4.65 -3.78 -12.13
N LEU A 225 -4.60 -2.46 -12.03
CA LEU A 225 -3.45 -1.71 -11.56
C LEU A 225 -3.49 -1.58 -10.05
N GLU A 226 -2.37 -1.91 -9.43
CA GLU A 226 -2.10 -1.65 -8.02
C GLU A 226 -0.77 -0.91 -7.94
N VAL A 227 -0.67 0.06 -7.02
CA VAL A 227 0.52 0.91 -6.90
C VAL A 227 1.77 0.06 -6.69
N TRP A 228 1.63 -1.08 -6.00
CA TRP A 228 2.75 -1.91 -5.58
C TRP A 228 3.40 -2.57 -6.78
N HIS A 229 2.58 -3.13 -7.65
CA HIS A 229 3.00 -3.70 -8.92
C HIS A 229 3.57 -2.63 -9.86
N VAL A 230 3.06 -1.39 -9.81
CA VAL A 230 3.60 -0.25 -10.59
C VAL A 230 5.00 0.16 -10.09
N ARG A 231 5.18 0.34 -8.78
CA ARG A 231 6.48 0.70 -8.19
C ARG A 231 7.50 -0.43 -8.41
N ASN A 232 7.09 -1.68 -8.27
CA ASN A 232 7.95 -2.84 -8.54
C ASN A 232 8.32 -2.94 -10.03
N ALA A 233 7.40 -2.63 -10.95
CA ALA A 233 7.70 -2.56 -12.38
C ALA A 233 8.81 -1.53 -12.69
N LEU A 234 8.75 -0.34 -12.09
CA LEU A 234 9.81 0.67 -12.23
C LEU A 234 11.14 0.19 -11.67
N ALA A 235 11.11 -0.42 -10.49
CA ALA A 235 12.30 -0.95 -9.84
C ALA A 235 12.96 -2.04 -10.70
N HIS A 236 12.16 -2.95 -11.28
CA HIS A 236 12.64 -3.99 -12.20
C HIS A 236 13.17 -3.41 -13.52
N ALA A 237 12.61 -2.30 -14.00
CA ALA A 237 13.11 -1.57 -15.16
C ALA A 237 14.43 -0.82 -14.88
N GLY A 238 14.89 -0.78 -13.61
CA GLY A 238 16.12 -0.07 -13.22
C GLY A 238 15.98 1.45 -13.29
N VAL A 239 14.75 1.96 -13.28
CA VAL A 239 14.48 3.39 -13.40
C VAL A 239 14.41 4.00 -11.99
N PRO A 240 15.23 5.02 -11.69
CA PRO A 240 15.19 5.67 -10.38
C PRO A 240 13.81 6.28 -10.13
N ILE A 241 13.26 6.00 -8.95
CA ILE A 241 11.95 6.52 -8.55
C ILE A 241 12.09 8.00 -8.22
N GLY A 242 11.68 8.85 -9.17
CA GLY A 242 11.51 10.29 -9.00
C GLY A 242 10.04 10.69 -9.11
N ALA A 243 9.69 11.95 -8.77
CA ALA A 243 8.32 12.44 -8.90
C ALA A 243 7.79 12.38 -10.36
N GLU A 244 8.70 12.49 -11.34
CA GLU A 244 8.43 12.30 -12.75
C GLU A 244 9.40 11.28 -13.32
N VAL A 245 8.87 10.29 -14.03
CA VAL A 245 9.61 9.19 -14.61
C VAL A 245 9.17 8.98 -16.05
N THR A 246 10.11 8.75 -16.96
CA THR A 246 9.82 8.39 -18.35
C THR A 246 10.39 7.02 -18.65
N VAL A 247 9.54 6.12 -19.17
CA VAL A 247 9.92 4.79 -19.62
C VAL A 247 9.91 4.78 -21.14
N GLU A 248 11.08 4.51 -21.75
CA GLU A 248 11.20 4.36 -23.19
C GLU A 248 10.51 3.06 -23.64
N GLY A 249 9.39 3.19 -24.36
CA GLY A 249 8.63 2.06 -24.88
C GLY A 249 7.45 1.61 -24.01
N ASP A 250 7.30 0.29 -23.86
CA ASP A 250 6.16 -0.32 -23.15
C ASP A 250 6.46 -0.42 -21.64
N LEU A 251 5.56 0.11 -20.81
CA LEU A 251 5.57 -0.10 -19.37
C LEU A 251 4.75 -1.35 -19.03
N LEU A 252 5.43 -2.39 -18.55
CA LEU A 252 4.82 -3.66 -18.16
C LEU A 252 4.57 -3.67 -16.65
N VAL A 253 3.31 -3.80 -16.24
CA VAL A 253 2.89 -3.89 -14.83
C VAL A 253 2.28 -5.26 -14.58
N THR A 254 2.62 -5.91 -13.48
CA THR A 254 2.01 -7.20 -13.12
C THR A 254 0.57 -7.02 -12.65
N SER A 255 -0.30 -7.95 -13.02
CA SER A 255 -1.67 -7.99 -12.50
C SER A 255 -1.68 -8.29 -11.01
N ARG A 256 -2.66 -7.70 -10.29
CA ARG A 256 -3.00 -8.03 -8.89
C ARG A 256 -3.21 -9.51 -8.58
N ALA A 257 -3.45 -10.34 -9.59
CA ALA A 257 -3.58 -11.79 -9.42
C ALA A 257 -2.25 -12.48 -9.04
N TYR A 258 -1.13 -11.77 -9.13
CA TYR A 258 0.20 -12.27 -8.80
C TYR A 258 0.68 -11.72 -7.46
N GLY A 259 1.56 -12.48 -6.81
CA GLY A 259 2.26 -12.03 -5.62
C GLY A 259 3.00 -10.71 -5.92
N GLU A 260 2.96 -9.79 -4.96
CA GLU A 260 3.38 -8.40 -5.14
C GLU A 260 4.81 -8.23 -5.70
N GLN A 261 5.71 -9.18 -5.41
CA GLN A 261 7.12 -9.15 -5.86
C GLN A 261 7.36 -9.78 -7.24
N SER A 262 6.30 -10.11 -7.98
CA SER A 262 6.45 -10.81 -9.25
C SER A 262 7.01 -9.88 -10.32
N ASP A 263 8.12 -10.28 -10.97
CA ASP A 263 8.71 -9.53 -12.08
C ASP A 263 7.90 -9.78 -13.38
N PRO A 264 7.27 -8.75 -13.98
CA PRO A 264 6.44 -8.90 -15.18
C PRO A 264 7.18 -9.57 -16.34
N ARG A 265 8.51 -9.41 -16.43
CA ARG A 265 9.34 -9.97 -17.50
C ARG A 265 9.39 -11.50 -17.48
N SER A 266 9.24 -12.09 -16.30
CA SER A 266 9.41 -13.54 -16.07
C SER A 266 8.11 -14.34 -16.08
N LEU A 267 6.96 -13.66 -16.13
CA LEU A 267 5.67 -14.29 -15.84
C LEU A 267 4.90 -14.77 -17.07
N SER A 268 5.15 -14.18 -18.24
CA SER A 268 4.42 -14.48 -19.46
C SER A 268 5.34 -15.05 -20.53
N ARG A 269 4.87 -16.07 -21.25
CA ARG A 269 5.55 -16.55 -22.47
C ARG A 269 5.73 -15.45 -23.52
N PHE A 270 4.88 -14.40 -23.47
CA PHE A 270 4.92 -13.27 -24.39
C PHE A 270 6.03 -12.26 -24.03
N THR A 271 6.37 -12.10 -22.74
CA THR A 271 7.50 -11.26 -22.33
C THR A 271 8.83 -11.95 -22.58
N ALA A 272 8.90 -13.28 -22.48
CA ALA A 272 10.09 -14.05 -22.84
C ALA A 272 10.49 -13.89 -24.32
N ALA A 273 9.51 -13.70 -25.22
CA ALA A 273 9.75 -13.44 -26.64
C ALA A 273 10.16 -11.99 -26.96
N LEU A 274 9.90 -11.04 -26.05
CA LEU A 274 10.35 -9.64 -26.15
C LEU A 274 11.79 -9.44 -25.67
N LEU A 275 12.36 -10.42 -24.94
CA LEU A 275 13.69 -10.39 -24.36
C LEU A 275 14.72 -11.29 -25.08
N ALA A 276 14.28 -12.03 -26.11
CA ALA A 276 15.12 -12.89 -26.96
C ALA A 276 15.40 -12.22 -28.30
#